data_AF-A0A1I7Z1Z0-F1
#
_entry.id   AF-A0A1I7Z1Z0-F1
#
_cell.length_a   1.000
_cell.length_b   1.000
_cell.length_c   1.000
_cell.angle_alpha   90.00
_cell.angle_beta   90.00
_cell.angle_gamma   90.00
#
_symmetry.space_group_name_H-M   'P 1'
#
loop_
_entity.id
_entity.type
_entity.pdbx_description
1 polymer ?
#
loop_
_entity_poly.entity_id
_entity_poly.type
_entity_poly.pdbx_seq_one_letter_code
_entity_poly.pdbx_strand_id
1 'polypeptide(L)'
;MSPRPATSSSSPASSEDPLSRTKHQIRRVKANYRERNRMHGLNHALDILRQKVPLTTHHQKLSKIETLRLARNYIDALNLMLSSGKQPSNLEYAHMLSQGLSQTTTNLIASVMDVQPRALLLAQRQGQLPDAPATPPFATTPPFPADCFYPVEMHYGRQQQF
;
A
#
# COMPACT_ATOMS: atom_id res chain seq x y z
N MET A 1 -43.10 -13.29 2.74
CA MET A 1 -41.88 -12.92 3.49
C MET A 1 -42.15 -13.18 4.96
N SER A 2 -41.66 -14.29 5.50
CA SER A 2 -41.86 -14.65 6.92
C SER A 2 -40.70 -14.11 7.76
N PRO A 3 -40.92 -13.63 8.99
CA PRO A 3 -39.84 -13.17 9.84
C PRO A 3 -39.04 -14.36 10.37
N ARG A 4 -37.71 -14.22 10.42
CA ARG A 4 -36.80 -15.19 11.04
C ARG A 4 -36.93 -15.16 12.57
N PRO A 5 -36.81 -16.30 13.28
CA PRO A 5 -36.81 -16.32 14.74
C PRO A 5 -35.49 -15.73 15.26
N ALA A 6 -35.59 -14.87 16.27
CA ALA A 6 -34.43 -14.44 17.06
C ALA A 6 -34.00 -15.61 17.95
N THR A 7 -32.86 -16.22 17.65
CA THR A 7 -32.21 -17.15 18.58
C THR A 7 -31.60 -16.32 19.71
N SER A 8 -32.32 -16.20 20.82
CA SER A 8 -31.79 -15.76 22.11
C SER A 8 -30.78 -16.80 22.62
N SER A 9 -29.52 -16.64 22.26
CA SER A 9 -28.42 -17.34 22.95
C SER A 9 -28.11 -16.61 24.26
N SER A 10 -29.00 -16.79 25.24
CA SER A 10 -28.73 -16.49 26.65
C SER A 10 -27.59 -17.40 27.12
N SER A 11 -26.36 -16.89 27.09
CA SER A 11 -25.22 -17.55 27.74
C SER A 11 -25.35 -17.37 29.26
N PRO A 12 -24.96 -18.37 30.07
CA PRO A 12 -25.18 -18.34 31.50
C PRO A 12 -24.33 -17.25 32.14
N ALA A 13 -24.94 -16.46 33.02
CA ALA A 13 -24.25 -15.49 33.85
C ALA A 13 -23.38 -16.23 34.88
N SER A 14 -22.17 -16.62 34.49
CA SER A 14 -21.12 -17.03 35.42
C SER A 14 -20.85 -15.87 36.37
N SER A 15 -20.94 -16.14 37.67
CA SER A 15 -20.68 -15.25 38.80
C SER A 15 -19.21 -14.80 38.83
N GLU A 16 -18.82 -13.94 37.91
CA GLU A 16 -17.52 -13.27 37.91
C GLU A 16 -17.50 -12.24 39.05
N ASP A 17 -16.61 -12.41 40.01
CA ASP A 17 -16.36 -11.48 41.12
C ASP A 17 -16.23 -10.03 40.57
N PRO A 18 -17.01 -9.05 41.05
CA PRO A 18 -16.93 -7.65 40.61
C PRO A 18 -15.51 -7.06 40.72
N LEU A 19 -14.67 -7.56 41.64
CA LEU A 19 -13.27 -7.18 41.74
C LEU A 19 -12.43 -7.73 40.57
N SER A 20 -12.71 -8.95 40.10
CA SER A 20 -12.07 -9.55 38.92
C SER A 20 -12.36 -8.74 37.66
N ARG A 21 -13.63 -8.36 37.45
CA ARG A 21 -14.06 -7.50 36.33
C ARG A 21 -13.37 -6.13 36.35
N THR A 22 -13.27 -5.52 37.53
CA THR A 22 -12.58 -4.22 37.71
C THR A 22 -11.09 -4.32 37.38
N LYS A 23 -10.40 -5.36 37.87
CA LYS A 23 -8.98 -5.62 37.56
C LYS A 23 -8.75 -5.87 36.06
N HIS A 24 -9.68 -6.55 35.39
CA HIS A 24 -9.61 -6.74 33.93
C HIS A 24 -9.77 -5.40 33.19
N GLN A 25 -10.73 -4.58 33.59
CA GLN A 25 -10.94 -3.26 33.02
C GLN A 25 -9.71 -2.35 33.16
N ILE A 26 -9.08 -2.32 34.34
CA ILE A 26 -7.86 -1.54 34.58
C ILE A 26 -6.72 -2.01 33.66
N ARG A 27 -6.53 -3.33 33.51
CA ARG A 27 -5.51 -3.89 32.60
C ARG A 27 -5.75 -3.47 31.15
N ARG A 28 -7.01 -3.50 30.71
CA ARG A 28 -7.41 -3.06 29.36
C ARG A 28 -7.14 -1.56 29.14
N VAL A 29 -7.50 -0.71 30.09
CA VAL A 29 -7.24 0.74 30.03
C VAL A 29 -5.73 1.01 29.95
N LYS A 30 -4.92 0.35 30.78
CA LYS A 30 -3.45 0.47 30.76
C LYS A 30 -2.86 0.02 29.41
N ALA A 31 -3.40 -1.07 28.82
CA ALA A 31 -2.98 -1.53 27.50
C ALA A 31 -3.32 -0.52 26.40
N ASN A 32 -4.55 0.01 26.39
CA ASN A 32 -4.99 1.03 25.43
C ASN A 32 -4.16 2.31 25.52
N TYR A 33 -3.81 2.74 26.73
CA TYR A 33 -2.94 3.89 26.94
C TYR A 33 -1.55 3.67 26.30
N ARG A 34 -0.94 2.49 26.50
CA ARG A 34 0.34 2.16 25.88
C ARG A 34 0.27 2.15 24.36
N GLU A 35 -0.77 1.55 23.78
CA GLU A 35 -0.90 1.53 22.32
C GLU A 35 -1.11 2.92 21.75
N ARG A 36 -1.90 3.77 22.42
CA ARG A 36 -2.03 5.19 22.06
C ARG A 36 -0.66 5.88 22.05
N ASN A 37 0.16 5.70 23.09
CA ASN A 37 1.50 6.29 23.13
C ASN A 37 2.41 5.76 22.01
N ARG A 38 2.35 4.46 21.71
CA ARG A 38 3.09 3.86 20.59
C ARG A 38 2.68 4.50 19.25
N MET A 39 1.38 4.66 19.04
CA MET A 39 0.83 5.30 17.85
C MET A 39 1.18 6.80 17.77
N HIS A 40 1.24 7.51 18.89
CA HIS A 40 1.74 8.89 18.93
C HIS A 40 3.20 8.98 18.49
N GLY A 41 4.07 8.08 18.97
CA GLY A 41 5.47 8.00 18.53
C GLY A 41 5.59 7.73 17.02
N LEU A 42 4.82 6.79 16.49
CA LEU A 42 4.78 6.49 15.05
C LEU A 42 4.33 7.71 14.22
N ASN A 43 3.26 8.37 14.64
CA ASN A 43 2.74 9.54 13.93
C ASN A 43 3.74 10.71 13.98
N HIS A 44 4.45 10.86 15.10
CA HIS A 44 5.52 11.86 15.22
C HIS A 44 6.68 11.57 14.26
N ALA A 45 7.14 10.33 14.18
CA ALA A 45 8.16 9.93 13.20
C ALA A 45 7.72 10.17 11.75
N LEU A 46 6.44 9.92 11.44
CA LEU A 46 5.87 10.22 10.13
C LEU A 46 5.83 11.74 9.85
N ASP A 47 5.52 12.56 10.85
CA ASP A 47 5.57 14.03 10.71
C ASP A 47 7.00 14.52 10.48
N ILE A 48 8.02 13.92 11.12
CA ILE A 48 9.43 14.20 10.82
C ILE A 48 9.74 13.82 9.37
N LEU A 49 9.27 12.66 8.89
CA LEU A 49 9.46 12.25 7.49
C LEU A 49 8.85 13.27 6.52
N ARG A 50 7.65 13.81 6.82
CA ARG A 50 7.02 14.87 5.99
C ARG A 50 7.91 16.11 5.85
N GLN A 51 8.73 16.42 6.84
CA GLN A 51 9.67 17.56 6.79
C GLN A 51 10.91 17.26 5.94
N LYS A 52 11.22 15.99 5.69
CA LYS A 52 12.41 15.57 4.93
C LYS A 52 12.12 15.30 3.45
N VAL A 53 10.87 15.08 3.07
CA VAL A 53 10.48 14.88 1.67
C VAL A 53 10.30 16.23 0.95
N PRO A 54 10.62 16.31 -0.36
CA PRO A 54 10.58 17.53 -1.15
C PRO A 54 9.14 17.89 -1.54
N LEU A 55 8.35 18.39 -0.59
CA LEU A 55 6.97 18.91 -0.78
C LEU A 55 6.41 19.47 0.55
N THR A 56 7.24 20.10 1.38
CA THR A 56 6.80 20.59 2.69
C THR A 56 5.77 21.69 2.55
N THR A 57 4.49 21.34 2.63
CA THR A 57 3.38 22.28 2.49
C THR A 57 2.91 22.76 3.85
N HIS A 58 2.99 24.08 4.07
CA HIS A 58 2.67 24.71 5.35
C HIS A 58 1.19 24.54 5.75
N HIS A 59 0.30 24.43 4.76
CA HIS A 59 -1.16 24.42 4.99
C HIS A 59 -1.83 23.05 4.84
N GLN A 60 -1.14 22.05 4.28
CA GLN A 60 -1.73 20.73 4.01
C GLN A 60 -0.74 19.62 4.35
N LYS A 61 -1.18 18.61 5.11
CA LYS A 61 -0.37 17.42 5.36
C LYS A 61 -0.68 16.35 4.31
N LEU A 62 0.34 15.79 3.69
CA LEU A 62 0.19 14.60 2.86
C LEU A 62 -0.38 13.44 3.68
N SER A 63 -1.21 12.60 3.05
CA SER A 63 -1.71 11.38 3.69
C SER A 63 -0.55 10.43 4.05
N LYS A 64 -0.82 9.42 4.90
CA LYS A 64 0.21 8.44 5.30
C LYS A 64 0.80 7.74 4.07
N ILE A 65 -0.04 7.30 3.15
CA ILE A 65 0.38 6.59 1.94
C ILE A 65 1.16 7.49 0.98
N GLU A 66 0.71 8.74 0.78
CA GLU A 66 1.41 9.68 -0.10
C GLU A 66 2.79 10.06 0.45
N THR A 67 2.90 10.25 1.77
CA THR A 67 4.19 10.53 2.42
C THR A 67 5.18 9.39 2.17
N LEU A 68 4.74 8.14 2.31
CA LEU A 68 5.60 6.96 2.11
C LEU A 68 5.98 6.78 0.63
N ARG A 69 5.03 6.96 -0.30
CA ARG A 69 5.29 6.88 -1.74
C ARG A 69 6.28 7.96 -2.18
N LEU A 70 6.06 9.21 -1.75
CA LEU A 70 6.95 10.31 -2.07
C LEU A 70 8.35 10.11 -1.48
N ALA A 71 8.47 9.59 -0.25
CA ALA A 71 9.77 9.29 0.34
C ALA A 71 10.55 8.25 -0.47
N ARG A 72 9.89 7.18 -0.92
CA ARG A 72 10.49 6.18 -1.83
C ARG A 72 10.96 6.83 -3.12
N ASN A 73 10.10 7.60 -3.78
CA ASN A 73 10.42 8.27 -5.03
C ASN A 73 11.59 9.25 -4.87
N TYR A 74 11.67 9.93 -3.73
CA TYR A 74 12.76 10.85 -3.44
C TYR A 74 14.10 10.13 -3.27
N ILE A 75 14.12 9.00 -2.54
CA ILE A 75 15.31 8.15 -2.43
C ILE A 75 15.77 7.68 -3.81
N ASP A 76 14.84 7.20 -4.66
CA ASP A 76 15.15 6.76 -6.02
C ASP A 76 15.74 7.90 -6.86
N ALA A 77 15.21 9.12 -6.74
CA ALA A 77 15.72 10.30 -7.43
C ALA A 77 17.14 10.68 -6.98
N LEU A 78 17.39 10.70 -5.68
CA LEU A 78 18.72 10.96 -5.14
C LEU A 78 19.73 9.89 -5.59
N ASN A 79 19.33 8.62 -5.62
CA ASN A 79 20.19 7.53 -6.10
C ASN A 79 20.57 7.70 -7.57
N LEU A 80 19.61 8.11 -8.43
CA LEU A 80 19.89 8.37 -9.84
C LEU A 80 20.85 9.56 -10.02
N MET A 81 20.67 10.63 -9.24
CA MET A 81 21.55 11.80 -9.25
C MET A 81 22.98 11.45 -8.85
N LEU A 82 23.13 10.67 -7.78
CA LEU A 82 24.44 10.21 -7.31
C LEU A 82 25.11 9.27 -8.32
N SER A 83 24.35 8.40 -8.97
CA SER A 83 24.90 7.42 -9.93
C SER A 83 25.26 8.06 -11.28
N SER A 84 24.46 9.00 -11.76
CA SER A 84 24.69 9.68 -13.05
C SER A 84 25.63 10.88 -12.94
N GLY A 85 25.83 11.41 -11.73
CA GLY A 85 26.58 12.65 -11.49
C GLY A 85 25.94 13.90 -12.10
N LYS A 86 24.66 13.81 -12.52
CA LYS A 86 23.92 14.89 -13.19
C LYS A 86 22.71 15.31 -12.37
N GLN A 87 22.42 16.60 -12.40
CA GLN A 87 21.19 17.16 -11.83
C GLN A 87 20.05 16.99 -12.84
N PRO A 88 18.93 16.34 -12.48
CA PRO A 88 17.77 16.21 -13.36
C PRO A 88 17.16 17.59 -13.61
N SER A 89 16.55 17.75 -14.78
CA SER A 89 15.75 18.95 -15.04
C SER A 89 14.54 19.03 -14.09
N ASN A 90 13.98 20.22 -13.86
CA ASN A 90 12.80 20.37 -13.00
C ASN A 90 11.63 19.45 -13.43
N LEU A 91 11.41 19.32 -14.74
CA LEU A 91 10.36 18.44 -15.29
C LEU A 91 10.63 16.96 -14.99
N GLU A 92 11.87 16.53 -15.18
CA GLU A 92 12.29 15.16 -14.91
C GLU A 92 12.19 14.82 -13.43
N TYR A 93 12.68 15.72 -12.58
CA TYR A 93 12.58 15.58 -11.13
C TYR A 93 11.13 15.56 -10.64
N ALA A 94 10.27 16.43 -11.19
CA ALA A 94 8.84 16.44 -10.91
C ALA A 94 8.17 15.11 -11.27
N HIS A 95 8.50 14.57 -12.44
CA HIS A 95 8.01 13.28 -12.90
C HIS A 95 8.46 12.12 -12.00
N MET A 96 9.72 12.12 -11.56
CA MET A 96 10.22 11.09 -10.65
C MET A 96 9.48 11.12 -9.31
N LEU A 97 9.25 12.31 -8.74
CA LEU A 97 8.57 12.45 -7.46
C LEU A 97 7.08 12.13 -7.53
N SER A 98 6.40 12.42 -8.64
CA SER A 98 4.94 12.29 -8.75
C SER A 98 4.44 10.86 -8.97
N GLN A 99 5.34 9.88 -9.14
CA GLN A 99 4.96 8.49 -9.43
C GLN A 99 4.03 7.90 -8.37
N GLY A 100 2.85 7.45 -8.80
CA GLY A 100 1.85 6.80 -7.93
C GLY A 100 1.21 7.71 -6.87
N LEU A 101 1.36 9.03 -6.97
CA LEU A 101 0.67 9.99 -6.11
C LEU A 101 -0.71 10.35 -6.66
N SER A 102 -1.56 10.95 -5.81
CA SER A 102 -2.86 11.44 -6.24
C SER A 102 -2.71 12.61 -7.21
N GLN A 103 -3.72 12.84 -8.06
CA GLN A 103 -3.74 13.98 -8.98
C GLN A 103 -3.54 15.31 -8.25
N THR A 104 -4.15 15.47 -7.07
CA THR A 104 -4.01 16.68 -6.25
C THR A 104 -2.55 16.88 -5.83
N THR A 105 -1.86 15.83 -5.39
CA THR A 105 -0.45 15.92 -5.02
C THR A 105 0.44 16.14 -6.23
N THR A 106 0.17 15.50 -7.37
CA THR A 106 0.92 15.74 -8.61
C THR A 106 0.82 17.19 -9.06
N ASN A 107 -0.37 17.78 -8.99
CA ASN A 107 -0.58 19.20 -9.30
C ASN A 107 0.22 20.12 -8.36
N LEU A 108 0.31 19.75 -7.07
CA LEU A 108 1.09 20.50 -6.09
C LEU A 108 2.60 20.45 -6.41
N ILE A 109 3.12 19.28 -6.79
CA ILE A 109 4.52 19.14 -7.25
C ILE A 109 4.77 20.01 -8.47
N ALA A 110 3.87 19.93 -9.46
CA ALA A 110 3.97 20.73 -10.67
C ALA A 110 4.07 22.24 -10.34
N SER A 111 3.23 22.71 -9.42
CA SER A 111 3.25 24.10 -8.96
C SER A 111 4.53 24.46 -8.21
N VAL A 112 5.06 23.58 -7.35
CA VAL A 112 6.28 23.85 -6.58
C VAL A 112 7.53 23.84 -7.46
N MET A 113 7.54 23.06 -8.53
CA MET A 113 8.67 22.95 -9.47
C MET A 113 8.60 23.89 -10.67
N ASP A 114 7.55 24.73 -10.72
CA ASP A 114 7.23 25.63 -11.84
C ASP A 114 7.17 24.90 -13.19
N VAL A 115 6.52 23.73 -13.17
CA VAL A 115 6.34 22.87 -14.35
C VAL A 115 4.87 22.86 -14.73
N GLN A 116 4.58 22.95 -16.03
CA GLN A 116 3.19 22.80 -16.49
C GLN A 116 2.66 21.41 -16.11
N PRO A 117 1.55 21.31 -15.36
CA PRO A 117 1.02 20.02 -14.91
C PRO A 117 0.65 19.10 -16.08
N ARG A 118 0.30 19.68 -17.23
CA ARG A 118 0.01 18.94 -18.45
C ARG A 118 1.23 18.22 -19.02
N ALA A 119 2.41 18.84 -18.96
CA ALA A 119 3.66 18.21 -19.39
C ALA A 119 4.04 17.03 -18.46
N LEU A 120 3.81 17.22 -17.15
CA LEU A 120 4.06 16.21 -16.13
C LEU A 120 3.16 14.97 -16.30
N LEU A 121 1.87 15.19 -16.59
CA LEU A 121 0.92 14.10 -16.85
C LEU A 121 1.21 13.33 -18.14
N LEU A 122 1.69 14.02 -19.18
CA LEU A 122 2.11 13.37 -20.42
C LEU A 122 3.34 12.47 -20.19
N ALA A 123 4.30 12.93 -19.38
CA ALA A 123 5.44 12.12 -18.98
C ALA A 123 5.01 10.86 -18.19
N GLN A 124 4.03 10.99 -17.27
CA GLN A 124 3.51 9.83 -16.53
C GLN A 124 2.84 8.79 -17.45
N ARG A 125 2.18 9.23 -18.53
CA ARG A 125 1.62 8.32 -19.54
C ARG A 125 2.70 7.64 -20.38
N GLN A 126 3.82 8.30 -20.64
CA GLN A 126 4.91 7.75 -21.45
C GLN A 126 5.75 6.70 -20.70
N GLY A 127 5.76 6.73 -19.36
CA GLY A 127 6.36 5.66 -18.54
C GLY A 127 5.51 4.39 -18.44
N GLN A 128 4.27 4.42 -18.96
CA GLN A 128 3.43 3.25 -19.11
C GLN A 128 3.81 2.59 -20.45
N LEU A 129 4.56 1.48 -20.39
CA LEU A 129 4.76 0.62 -21.56
C LEU A 129 3.41 0.47 -22.28
N PRO A 130 3.37 0.59 -23.63
CA PRO A 130 2.14 0.30 -24.33
C PRO A 130 1.75 -1.14 -23.98
N ASP A 131 0.59 -1.32 -23.36
CA ASP A 131 -0.07 -2.62 -23.34
C ASP A 131 -0.03 -3.13 -24.78
N ALA A 132 0.48 -4.34 -24.93
CA ALA A 132 0.64 -5.03 -26.20
C ALA A 132 -0.61 -4.83 -27.09
N PRO A 133 -0.43 -4.70 -28.42
CA PRO A 133 -1.54 -4.40 -29.32
C PRO A 133 -2.68 -5.39 -29.08
N ALA A 134 -3.88 -4.84 -28.89
CA ALA A 134 -5.11 -5.59 -28.73
C ALA A 134 -5.19 -6.70 -29.78
N THR A 135 -5.12 -7.96 -29.33
CA THR A 135 -5.53 -9.08 -30.16
C THR A 135 -7.01 -8.93 -30.47
N PRO A 136 -7.43 -8.92 -31.75
CA PRO A 136 -8.83 -8.80 -32.11
C PRO A 136 -9.62 -10.04 -31.64
N PRO A 137 -10.90 -9.89 -31.24
CA PRO A 137 -11.68 -10.96 -30.64
C PRO A 137 -12.26 -11.94 -31.68
N PHE A 138 -11.53 -12.33 -32.72
CA PHE A 138 -12.00 -13.37 -33.65
C PHE A 138 -10.80 -14.05 -34.33
N ALA A 139 -10.22 -15.05 -33.67
CA ALA A 139 -9.43 -16.07 -34.32
C ALA A 139 -9.66 -17.40 -33.61
N THR A 140 -10.74 -18.08 -34.02
CA THR A 140 -11.00 -19.48 -33.72
C THR A 140 -9.90 -20.32 -34.36
N THR A 141 -9.02 -20.91 -33.55
CA THR A 141 -8.25 -22.10 -33.91
C THR A 141 -7.94 -22.91 -32.66
N PRO A 142 -8.55 -24.10 -32.48
CA PRO A 142 -7.83 -25.24 -31.93
C PRO A 142 -7.23 -26.01 -33.12
N PRO A 143 -6.00 -26.56 -32.97
CA PRO A 143 -5.96 -27.98 -32.64
C PRO A 143 -4.71 -28.33 -31.80
N PHE A 144 -4.90 -28.58 -30.51
CA PHE A 144 -4.01 -29.51 -29.84
C PHE A 144 -4.58 -30.92 -30.09
N PRO A 145 -3.76 -31.89 -30.53
CA PRO A 145 -4.19 -33.28 -30.56
C PRO A 145 -4.40 -33.76 -29.12
N ALA A 146 -5.59 -34.30 -28.88
CA ALA A 146 -5.98 -34.93 -27.64
C ALA A 146 -5.29 -36.30 -27.52
N ASP A 147 -4.00 -36.35 -27.21
CA ASP A 147 -3.30 -37.59 -26.87
C ASP A 147 -2.06 -37.29 -26.02
N CYS A 148 -2.26 -36.91 -24.76
CA CYS A 148 -1.27 -37.06 -23.69
C CYS A 148 -2.01 -37.09 -22.34
N PHE A 149 -3.00 -37.98 -22.23
CA PHE A 149 -3.46 -38.48 -20.95
C PHE A 149 -2.89 -39.89 -20.82
N TYR A 150 -1.98 -40.10 -19.87
CA TYR A 150 -2.01 -41.22 -18.93
C TYR A 150 -0.83 -41.15 -17.93
N PRO A 151 -0.97 -41.78 -16.76
CA PRO A 151 -0.55 -41.23 -15.48
C PRO A 151 0.57 -42.08 -14.89
N VAL A 152 1.36 -41.53 -13.96
CA VAL A 152 2.13 -42.39 -13.07
C VAL A 152 2.03 -41.84 -11.66
N GLU A 153 1.23 -42.54 -10.85
CA GLU A 153 1.36 -42.55 -9.40
C GLU A 153 2.81 -42.73 -8.98
N MET A 154 3.30 -41.93 -8.04
CA MET A 154 4.39 -42.35 -7.15
C MET A 154 4.15 -41.83 -5.72
N HIS A 155 3.46 -42.68 -4.97
CA HIS A 155 3.74 -43.10 -3.60
C HIS A 155 4.23 -42.07 -2.57
N TYR A 156 3.34 -41.80 -1.60
CA TYR A 156 3.71 -41.40 -0.24
C TYR A 156 4.54 -42.51 0.43
N GLY A 157 5.81 -42.23 0.72
CA GLY A 157 6.73 -43.12 1.42
C GLY A 157 6.94 -42.73 2.89
N ARG A 158 6.47 -43.62 3.77
CA ARG A 158 6.57 -43.71 5.22
C ARG A 158 8.02 -43.70 5.78
N GLN A 159 8.15 -43.19 7.01
CA GLN A 159 9.19 -43.35 8.07
C GLN A 159 10.36 -44.34 7.82
N GLN A 160 11.57 -44.00 8.33
CA GLN A 160 12.31 -44.70 9.41
C GLN A 160 13.43 -43.79 9.96
N GLN A 161 13.38 -43.45 11.25
CA GLN A 161 14.28 -43.89 12.34
C GLN A 161 15.71 -43.32 12.31
N PHE A 162 16.01 -42.48 13.31
CA PHE A 162 17.00 -42.76 14.37
C PHE A 162 16.45 -42.19 15.69
#